data_AF-A0A8H3A4R7-F1
#
_entry.id   AF-A0A8H3A4R7-F1
#
_cell.length_a   1.000
_cell.length_b   1.000
_cell.length_c   1.000
_cell.angle_alpha   90.00
_cell.angle_beta   90.00
_cell.angle_gamma   90.00
#
_symmetry.space_group_name_H-M   'P 1'
#
loop_
_entity.id
_entity.type
_entity.pdbx_description
1 polymer ?
#
loop_
_entity_poly.entity_id
_entity_poly.type
_entity_poly.pdbx_seq_one_letter_code
_entity_poly.pdbx_strand_id
1 'polypeptide(L)'
;MKCYIVTFKESATNEQIDNYINQAKNHGGGIKHDYRSLIKMVAVWLPDQLIEKSSHDPIVDAIEPDSRVETQKTEVTRVANHLLHDAEATFAICMNSQVIREFTNCVQLLKLTRR
;
A
#
# COMPACT_ATOMS: atom_id res chain seq x y z
N MET A 1 -0.04 20.76 3.28
CA MET A 1 -0.37 20.02 4.51
C MET A 1 -0.12 18.55 4.26
N LYS A 2 0.78 17.97 5.03
CA LYS A 2 1.19 16.57 4.92
C LYS A 2 1.01 15.90 6.29
N CYS A 3 0.87 14.58 6.28
CA CYS A 3 0.80 13.82 7.51
C CYS A 3 2.22 13.46 7.95
N TYR A 4 2.48 13.62 9.23
CA TYR A 4 3.73 13.27 9.86
C TYR A 4 3.44 12.35 11.05
N ILE A 5 4.32 11.38 11.24
CA ILE A 5 4.41 10.61 12.46
C ILE A 5 5.38 11.36 13.37
N VAL A 6 4.90 11.74 14.54
CA VAL A 6 5.68 12.44 15.57
C VAL A 6 5.89 11.47 16.72
N THR A 7 7.15 11.13 16.97
CA THR A 7 7.58 10.32 18.11
C THR A 7 8.02 11.25 19.22
N PHE A 8 7.51 11.04 20.43
CA PHE A 8 7.87 11.83 21.60
C PHE A 8 8.89 11.09 22.45
N LYS A 9 9.69 11.88 23.18
CA LYS A 9 10.65 11.34 24.15
C LYS A 9 9.92 10.56 25.25
N GLU A 10 10.60 9.58 25.83
CA GLU A 10 10.05 8.80 26.95
C GLU A 10 9.70 9.67 28.16
N SER A 11 10.38 10.81 28.35
CA SER A 11 10.11 11.75 29.42
C SER A 11 8.87 12.62 29.20
N ALA A 12 8.30 12.66 27.98
CA ALA A 12 7.15 13.49 27.67
C ALA A 12 5.90 13.01 28.42
N THR A 13 5.20 13.91 29.11
CA THR A 13 3.94 13.60 29.78
C THR A 13 2.76 13.68 28.81
N ASN A 14 1.65 13.02 29.14
CA ASN A 14 0.45 13.07 28.32
C ASN A 14 -0.08 14.51 28.16
N GLU A 15 0.01 15.33 29.20
CA GLU A 15 -0.39 16.74 29.17
C GLU A 15 0.48 17.57 28.21
N GLN A 16 1.78 17.31 28.17
CA GLN A 16 2.68 17.97 27.21
C GLN A 16 2.33 17.58 25.77
N ILE A 17 2.02 16.30 25.54
CA ILE A 17 1.59 15.81 24.22
C ILE A 17 0.24 16.42 23.83
N ASP A 18 -0.72 16.52 24.75
CA ASP A 18 -2.01 17.18 24.51
C ASP A 18 -1.84 18.66 24.17
N ASN A 19 -0.91 19.35 24.84
CA ASN A 19 -0.56 20.72 24.52
C ASN A 19 0.05 20.85 23.12
N TYR A 20 0.96 19.96 22.74
CA TYR A 20 1.53 19.90 21.39
C TYR A 20 0.43 19.71 20.33
N ILE A 21 -0.48 18.77 20.55
CA ILE A 21 -1.62 18.50 19.67
C ILE A 21 -2.52 19.74 19.53
N ASN A 22 -2.82 20.41 20.65
CA ASN A 22 -3.66 21.60 20.65
C ASN A 22 -2.97 22.76 19.90
N GLN A 23 -1.65 22.91 20.05
CA GLN A 23 -0.89 23.86 19.24
C GLN A 23 -0.96 23.50 17.76
N ALA A 24 -0.77 22.24 17.38
CA ALA A 24 -0.91 21.81 15.99
C ALA A 24 -2.29 22.18 15.41
N LYS A 25 -3.37 21.92 16.16
CA LYS A 25 -4.74 22.31 15.78
C LYS A 25 -4.92 23.82 15.63
N ASN A 26 -4.40 24.61 16.57
CA ASN A 26 -4.53 26.07 16.55
C ASN A 26 -3.83 26.72 15.34
N HIS A 27 -2.82 26.06 14.77
CA HIS A 27 -2.14 26.53 13.58
C HIS A 27 -2.66 25.87 12.28
N GLY A 28 -3.87 25.31 12.31
CA GLY A 28 -4.54 24.73 11.13
C GLY A 28 -4.16 23.28 10.83
N GLY A 29 -3.49 22.60 11.75
CA GLY A 29 -3.22 21.16 11.69
C GLY A 29 -4.33 20.31 12.34
N GLY A 30 -4.08 19.02 12.49
CA GLY A 30 -5.03 18.10 13.10
C GLY A 30 -4.43 16.75 13.46
N ILE A 31 -5.18 15.92 14.19
CA ILE A 31 -4.80 14.53 14.46
C ILE A 31 -5.36 13.64 13.36
N LYS A 32 -4.50 12.75 12.84
CA LYS A 32 -4.90 11.59 12.04
C LYS A 32 -5.09 10.36 12.91
N HIS A 33 -4.14 10.10 13.81
CA HIS A 33 -4.19 8.95 14.71
C HIS A 33 -3.40 9.20 16.00
N ASP A 34 -3.81 8.57 17.09
CA ASP A 34 -3.16 8.66 18.40
C ASP A 34 -2.74 7.26 18.84
N TYR A 35 -1.44 7.03 18.96
CA TYR A 35 -0.87 5.73 19.31
C TYR A 35 -0.47 5.63 20.79
N ARG A 36 -0.73 6.67 21.61
CA ARG A 36 -0.26 6.77 23.01
C ARG A 36 -0.65 5.60 23.90
N SER A 37 -1.69 4.85 23.55
CA SER A 37 -2.10 3.63 24.26
C SER A 37 -1.06 2.50 24.14
N LEU A 38 -0.18 2.53 23.14
CA LEU A 38 0.86 1.54 22.88
C LEU A 38 2.27 2.17 22.93
N ILE A 39 2.47 3.31 22.26
CA ILE A 39 3.76 3.98 22.08
C ILE A 39 3.51 5.49 22.11
N LYS A 40 4.43 6.29 22.69
CA LYS A 40 4.31 7.76 22.74
C LYS A 40 4.52 8.40 21.36
N MET A 41 3.51 8.25 20.52
CA MET A 41 3.55 8.63 19.11
C MET A 41 2.16 9.07 18.66
N VAL A 42 2.13 10.06 17.76
CA VAL A 42 0.90 10.53 17.12
C VAL A 42 1.14 10.74 15.64
N ALA A 43 0.13 10.46 14.82
CA ALA A 43 0.09 10.90 13.44
C ALA A 43 -0.71 12.20 13.35
N VAL A 44 -0.08 13.25 12.84
CA VAL A 44 -0.64 14.61 12.78
C VAL A 44 -0.53 15.21 11.38
N TRP A 45 -1.57 15.92 10.97
CA TRP A 45 -1.54 16.80 9.82
C TRP A 45 -0.89 18.12 10.25
N LEU A 46 0.23 18.46 9.62
CA LEU A 46 0.94 19.71 9.90
C LEU A 46 1.10 20.54 8.61
N PRO A 47 0.95 21.87 8.70
CA PRO A 47 1.43 22.78 7.67
C PRO A 47 2.94 22.68 7.51
N ASP A 48 3.42 22.76 6.27
CA ASP A 48 4.85 22.60 5.94
C ASP A 48 5.73 23.64 6.69
N GLN A 49 5.18 24.82 6.98
CA GLN A 49 5.83 25.89 7.75
C GLN A 49 6.06 25.55 9.24
N LEU A 50 5.34 24.59 9.79
CA LEU A 50 5.44 24.21 11.21
C LEU A 50 6.35 23.01 11.45
N ILE A 51 6.84 22.35 10.40
CA ILE A 51 7.64 21.13 10.53
C ILE A 51 8.94 21.44 11.28
N GLU A 52 9.69 22.47 10.84
CA GLU A 52 10.93 22.85 11.52
C GLU A 52 10.69 23.28 12.96
N LYS A 53 9.62 24.06 13.22
CA LYS A 53 9.28 24.44 14.60
C LYS A 53 8.95 23.21 15.46
N SER A 54 8.22 22.25 14.88
CA SER A 54 7.82 21.03 15.56
C SER A 54 8.99 20.09 15.83
N SER A 55 9.98 20.02 14.93
CA SER A 55 11.17 19.18 15.10
C SER A 55 12.10 19.69 16.20
N HIS A 56 12.04 20.98 16.52
CA HIS A 56 12.81 21.60 17.61
C HIS A 56 12.07 21.62 18.95
N ASP A 57 10.85 21.06 19.02
CA ASP A 57 10.11 20.99 20.27
C ASP A 57 10.85 20.08 21.27
N PRO A 58 11.07 20.51 22.53
CA PRO A 58 11.82 19.75 23.51
C PRO A 58 11.24 18.36 23.82
N ILE A 59 9.94 18.13 23.61
CA ILE A 59 9.31 16.82 23.86
C ILE A 59 9.35 15.88 22.66
N VAL A 60 9.68 16.39 21.46
CA VAL A 60 9.77 15.61 20.23
C VAL A 60 11.12 14.91 20.16
N ASP A 61 11.10 13.64 19.79
CA ASP A 61 12.29 12.82 19.54
C ASP A 61 12.58 12.71 18.04
N ALA A 62 11.55 12.41 17.24
CA ALA A 62 11.64 12.33 15.80
C ALA A 62 10.34 12.77 15.12
N ILE A 63 10.47 13.27 13.89
CA ILE A 63 9.35 13.57 13.01
C ILE A 63 9.63 13.00 11.62
N GLU A 64 8.69 12.20 11.12
CA GLU A 64 8.85 11.50 9.84
C GLU A 64 7.61 11.68 8.97
N PRO A 65 7.76 11.86 7.64
CA PRO A 65 6.61 11.87 6.73
C PRO A 65 5.88 10.53 6.76
N ASP A 66 4.55 10.56 6.93
CA ASP A 66 3.72 9.37 6.82
C ASP A 66 3.66 8.91 5.36
N SER A 67 4.36 7.82 5.06
CA SER A 67 4.50 7.29 3.71
C SER A 67 3.73 5.98 3.54
N ARG A 68 3.09 5.81 2.38
CA ARG A 68 2.36 4.59 2.05
C ARG A 68 3.35 3.50 1.68
N VAL A 69 3.33 2.39 2.41
CA VAL A 69 4.03 1.17 2.01
C VAL A 69 3.12 0.35 1.09
N GLU A 70 3.62 0.02 -0.10
CA GLU A 70 2.94 -0.87 -1.03
C GLU A 70 3.60 -2.25 -1.00
N THR A 71 2.81 -3.30 -0.82
CA THR A 71 3.32 -4.68 -0.92
C THR A 71 3.65 -4.98 -2.37
N GLN A 72 4.86 -5.47 -2.63
CA GLN A 72 5.23 -5.98 -3.95
C GLN A 72 4.30 -7.15 -4.29
N LYS A 73 3.47 -7.00 -5.32
CA LYS A 73 2.76 -8.14 -5.90
C LYS A 73 3.81 -9.01 -6.59
N THR A 74 4.27 -10.06 -5.91
CA THR A 74 5.00 -11.14 -6.59
C THR A 74 4.11 -11.65 -7.72
N GLU A 75 4.57 -11.53 -8.97
CA GLU A 75 3.86 -12.00 -10.16
C GLU A 75 3.69 -13.53 -10.10
N VAL A 76 2.57 -14.00 -9.53
CA VAL A 76 2.10 -15.38 -9.68
C VAL A 76 1.69 -15.68 -11.13
N THR A 77 1.78 -14.71 -12.03
CA THR A 77 1.41 -14.82 -13.45
C THR A 77 2.43 -15.60 -14.30
N ARG A 78 3.71 -15.70 -13.90
CA ARG A 78 4.72 -16.44 -14.70
C ARG A 78 4.56 -17.96 -14.63
N VAL A 79 4.07 -18.49 -13.52
CA VAL A 79 3.87 -19.95 -13.35
C VAL A 79 2.62 -20.41 -14.08
N ALA A 80 1.55 -19.60 -14.09
CA ALA A 80 0.32 -19.93 -14.80
C ALA A 80 0.51 -20.02 -16.32
N ASN A 81 1.26 -19.09 -16.93
CA ASN A 81 1.52 -19.13 -18.37
C ASN A 81 2.48 -20.25 -18.81
N HIS A 82 3.38 -20.72 -17.93
CA HIS A 82 4.24 -21.86 -18.25
C HIS A 82 3.45 -23.18 -18.23
N LEU A 83 2.55 -23.36 -17.25
CA LEU A 83 1.71 -24.56 -17.13
C LEU A 83 0.67 -24.69 -18.26
N LEU A 84 0.21 -23.58 -18.83
CA LEU A 84 -0.71 -23.58 -19.97
C LEU A 84 -0.05 -24.09 -21.26
N HIS A 85 1.24 -23.81 -21.47
CA HIS A 85 1.95 -24.26 -22.66
C HIS A 85 2.22 -25.78 -22.68
N ASP A 86 2.48 -26.38 -21.51
CA ASP A 86 2.74 -27.82 -21.40
C ASP A 86 1.47 -28.68 -21.55
N ALA A 87 0.31 -28.12 -21.16
CA ALA A 87 -0.99 -28.77 -21.35
C ALA A 87 -1.40 -28.85 -22.84
N GLU A 88 -1.13 -27.81 -23.62
CA GLU A 88 -1.43 -27.79 -25.06
C GLU A 88 -0.56 -28.78 -25.86
N ALA A 89 0.72 -28.93 -25.49
CA ALA A 89 1.63 -29.85 -26.14
C ALA A 89 1.24 -31.33 -25.90
N THR A 90 0.75 -31.65 -24.71
CA THR A 90 0.32 -33.01 -24.35
C THR A 90 -1.01 -33.38 -25.03
N PHE A 91 -1.93 -32.42 -25.17
CA PHE A 91 -3.23 -32.67 -25.81
C PHE A 91 -3.10 -32.91 -27.33
N ALA A 92 -2.13 -32.27 -28.00
CA ALA A 92 -1.87 -32.46 -29.42
C ALA A 92 -1.30 -33.84 -29.79
N ILE A 93 -0.59 -34.51 -28.87
CA ILE A 93 -0.01 -35.83 -29.11
C ILE A 93 -1.04 -36.96 -28.94
N CYS A 94 -2.06 -36.77 -28.09
CA CYS A 94 -3.08 -37.80 -27.84
C CYS A 94 -4.30 -37.76 -28.78
N MET A 95 -4.48 -36.69 -29.56
CA MET A 95 -5.67 -36.50 -30.40
C MET A 95 -5.42 -36.96 -31.85
N ASN A 96 -6.23 -37.91 -32.32
CA ASN A 96 -6.19 -38.36 -33.71
C ASN A 96 -6.56 -37.19 -34.66
N SER A 97 -5.96 -37.13 -35.85
CA SER A 97 -5.94 -35.95 -36.74
C SER A 97 -7.31 -35.36 -37.10
N GLN A 98 -8.36 -36.19 -37.03
CA GLN A 98 -9.74 -35.80 -37.31
C GLN A 98 -10.35 -34.92 -36.22
N VAL A 99 -10.01 -35.15 -34.94
CA VAL A 99 -10.55 -34.38 -33.80
C VAL A 99 -9.88 -33.00 -33.70
N ILE A 100 -8.61 -32.89 -34.09
CA ILE A 100 -7.87 -31.61 -34.13
C ILE A 100 -8.52 -30.63 -35.13
N ARG A 101 -9.02 -31.13 -36.28
CA ARG A 101 -9.70 -30.28 -37.28
C ARG A 101 -11.01 -29.70 -36.76
N GLU A 102 -11.80 -30.50 -36.05
CA GLU A 102 -13.07 -30.03 -35.47
C GLU A 102 -12.83 -29.01 -34.36
N PHE A 103 -11.83 -29.24 -33.50
CA PHE A 103 -11.49 -28.29 -32.44
C PHE A 103 -10.98 -26.95 -32.99
N THR A 104 -10.16 -26.98 -34.03
CA THR A 104 -9.64 -25.77 -34.69
C THR A 104 -10.77 -24.93 -35.31
N ASN A 105 -11.75 -25.59 -35.95
CA ASN A 105 -12.93 -24.93 -36.50
C ASN A 105 -13.81 -24.30 -35.40
N CYS A 106 -14.00 -25.01 -34.28
CA CYS A 106 -14.75 -24.48 -33.12
C CYS A 106 -14.09 -23.23 -32.53
N VAL A 107 -12.76 -23.23 -32.37
CA VAL A 107 -12.02 -22.07 -31.82
C VAL A 107 -12.08 -20.87 -32.78
N GLN A 108 -12.03 -21.08 -34.10
CA GLN A 108 -12.22 -19.98 -35.06
C GLN A 108 -13.64 -19.40 -35.03
N LEU A 109 -14.67 -20.25 -34.90
CA LEU A 109 -16.06 -19.81 -34.77
C LEU A 109 -16.32 -19.02 -33.47
N LEU A 110 -15.67 -19.39 -32.36
CA LEU A 110 -15.75 -18.65 -31.10
C LEU A 110 -15.06 -17.28 -31.15
N LYS A 111 -14.02 -17.11 -31.97
CA LYS A 111 -13.36 -15.82 -32.19
C LYS A 111 -14.19 -14.86 -33.05
N LEU A 112 -15.09 -15.38 -33.89
CA LEU A 112 -15.97 -14.59 -34.75
C LEU A 112 -17.26 -14.12 -34.04
N THR A 113 -17.67 -14.81 -32.97
CA THR A 113 -18.90 -14.51 -32.22
C THR A 113 -18.70 -13.62 -30.99
N ARG A 114 -17.44 -13.22 -30.68
CA ARG A 114 -17.11 -12.19 -29.67
C ARG A 114 -16.77 -10.84 -30.31
N ARG A 115 -17.64 -10.34 -31.20
CA ARG A 115 -17.71 -8.93 -31.59
C ARG A 115 -19.09 -8.39 -31.30
#